data_AF-A0A9D0VY93-F1
#
_entry.id   AF-A0A9D0VY93-F1
#
_cell.length_a   1.000
_cell.length_b   1.000
_cell.length_c   1.000
_cell.angle_alpha   90.00
_cell.angle_beta   90.00
_cell.angle_gamma   90.00
#
_symmetry.space_group_name_H-M   'P 1'
#
loop_
_entity.id
_entity.type
_entity.pdbx_description
1 polymer ?
#
loop_
_entity_poly.entity_id
_entity_poly.type
_entity_poly.pdbx_seq_one_letter_code
_entity_poly.pdbx_strand_id
1 'polypeptide(L)'
;PQFATHNAYTVACVLELAGGRRDFEFQRLHGMGEPLYEALAQETGAPVPCRVYAPVGSHDQLLPYLVRRLLENGANTSFVHKLLDPDTPPEQLVEDPVARLQAVDCMPHPRIVLPRDLYQPDRLNAHGLDLSDPLQREPLLAALAELDGQRWQAPAIIGGEARGAVEQPVLAPRDLTEQVGLAAEVDDTLVDQALAVAAGAAAAWAARPVQERADILLAAADRIEADRAALVSLCVREGGRCIPDALDEVREAVDYCRYYAARAREQFPARPLPGPTGEDNRLSLHGRGPFACISPWNFPIAIFTGQVVAALVAGNSVIAKPARQTPLTAARLVGLLHQAGVPGEVLNLLPGSGARIGARLLADPRLAGVVFTGSTDTAWTLQDGLARRRGPILPFIAETGGQNALIVDSSALPEQVVADVLTSAFNSAGQRCSALRVLFVQDDIADTVQDMLAGALDELRVGDPMRLDTDVGPVIDPAARDALQAHADALEREGRLIARAALPGAAGQGVWFAPQVFALDDLRRLGCEV
;
A
#
# COMPACT_ATOMS: atom_id res chain seq x y z
N PRO A 1 42.51 10.52 -7.72
CA PRO A 1 41.44 10.32 -6.73
C PRO A 1 41.01 11.64 -6.09
N GLN A 2 39.76 11.75 -5.64
CA GLN A 2 39.22 12.94 -4.99
C GLN A 2 38.58 12.53 -3.66
N PHE A 3 39.24 12.84 -2.53
CA PHE A 3 38.79 12.42 -1.22
C PHE A 3 38.04 13.56 -0.52
N ALA A 4 36.71 13.53 -0.56
CA ALA A 4 35.86 14.51 0.12
C ALA A 4 35.66 14.12 1.59
N THR A 5 36.21 14.90 2.54
CA THR A 5 36.04 14.61 3.97
C THR A 5 36.37 15.83 4.83
N HIS A 6 35.77 15.90 6.01
CA HIS A 6 36.16 16.84 7.09
C HIS A 6 36.73 16.11 8.31
N ASN A 7 36.89 14.79 8.22
CA ASN A 7 37.42 13.98 9.29
C ASN A 7 38.96 13.96 9.22
N ALA A 8 39.60 14.56 10.22
CA ALA A 8 41.06 14.68 10.28
C ALA A 8 41.77 13.32 10.28
N TYR A 9 41.21 12.31 10.97
CA TYR A 9 41.74 10.95 10.98
C TYR A 9 41.74 10.37 9.56
N THR A 10 40.64 10.52 8.82
CA THR A 10 40.56 10.05 7.43
C THR A 10 41.58 10.73 6.53
N VAL A 11 41.78 12.05 6.67
CA VAL A 11 42.80 12.81 5.92
C VAL A 11 44.19 12.26 6.21
N ALA A 12 44.55 12.09 7.48
CA ALA A 12 45.85 11.57 7.90
C ALA A 12 46.08 10.14 7.38
N CYS A 13 45.08 9.26 7.52
CA CYS A 13 45.13 7.89 7.03
C CYS A 13 45.37 7.83 5.51
N VAL A 14 44.67 8.64 4.72
CA VAL A 14 44.85 8.70 3.26
C VAL A 14 46.25 9.20 2.89
N LEU A 15 46.75 10.24 3.57
CA LEU A 15 48.10 10.76 3.34
C LEU A 15 49.18 9.70 3.63
N GLU A 16 49.04 8.97 4.74
CA GLU A 16 49.96 7.90 5.10
C GLU A 16 49.94 6.77 4.07
N LEU A 17 48.74 6.31 3.68
CA LEU A 17 48.58 5.26 2.65
C LEU A 17 49.11 5.69 1.28
N ALA A 18 49.01 6.97 0.94
CA ALA A 18 49.51 7.51 -0.32
C ALA A 18 51.05 7.69 -0.32
N GLY A 19 51.67 7.82 0.85
CA GLY A 19 53.10 8.07 1.02
C GLY A 19 53.58 9.29 0.21
N GLY A 20 54.52 9.07 -0.71
CA GLY A 20 55.07 10.13 -1.56
C GLY A 20 54.19 10.55 -2.74
N ARG A 21 53.08 9.85 -3.01
CA ARG A 21 52.21 10.13 -4.15
C ARG A 21 51.49 11.46 -3.99
N ARG A 22 51.28 12.15 -5.11
CA ARG A 22 50.59 13.46 -5.18
C ARG A 22 49.56 13.52 -6.31
N ASP A 23 49.23 12.38 -6.92
CA ASP A 23 48.27 12.24 -8.01
C ASP A 23 46.81 12.11 -7.51
N PHE A 24 46.47 12.88 -6.47
CA PHE A 24 45.14 12.98 -5.89
C PHE A 24 44.92 14.38 -5.28
N GLU A 25 43.66 14.69 -5.00
CA GLU A 25 43.27 15.89 -4.24
C GLU A 25 42.30 15.50 -3.13
N PHE A 26 42.23 16.34 -2.11
CA PHE A 26 41.12 16.35 -1.17
C PHE A 26 40.00 17.25 -1.67
N GLN A 27 38.82 17.11 -1.06
CA GLN A 27 37.72 18.05 -1.27
C GLN A 27 37.08 18.43 0.06
N ARG A 28 36.63 19.67 0.16
CA ARG A 28 35.89 20.20 1.31
C ARG A 28 34.70 21.01 0.84
N LEU A 29 33.79 21.29 1.76
CA LEU A 29 32.70 22.23 1.54
C LEU A 29 33.15 23.67 1.82
N HIS A 30 32.58 24.64 1.10
CA HIS A 30 32.76 26.04 1.46
C HIS A 30 32.13 26.33 2.84
N GLY A 31 32.80 27.15 3.65
CA GLY A 31 32.37 27.46 5.02
C GLY A 31 32.57 26.33 6.04
N MET A 32 33.17 25.19 5.64
CA MET A 32 33.46 24.06 6.53
C MET A 32 34.83 23.43 6.23
N GLY A 33 35.53 22.99 7.27
CA GLY A 33 36.82 22.30 7.14
C GLY A 33 38.00 23.19 6.72
N GLU A 34 37.82 24.51 6.60
CA GLU A 34 38.92 25.47 6.38
C GLU A 34 40.02 25.33 7.43
N PRO A 35 39.71 25.32 8.75
CA PRO A 35 40.74 25.16 9.77
C PRO A 35 41.52 23.85 9.64
N LEU A 36 40.87 22.75 9.23
CA LEU A 36 41.51 21.45 9.05
C LEU A 36 42.57 21.49 7.93
N TYR A 37 42.18 21.99 6.76
CA TYR A 37 43.08 21.99 5.60
C TYR A 37 44.16 23.08 5.69
N GLU A 38 43.90 24.17 6.40
CA GLU A 38 44.93 25.16 6.76
C GLU A 38 45.94 24.59 7.75
N ALA A 39 45.48 23.92 8.82
CA ALA A 39 46.37 23.23 9.76
C ALA A 39 47.21 22.16 9.06
N LEU A 40 46.60 21.38 8.16
CA LEU A 40 47.32 20.40 7.35
C LEU A 40 48.42 21.06 6.52
N ALA A 41 48.13 22.16 5.83
CA ALA A 41 49.13 22.87 5.02
C ALA A 41 50.31 23.41 5.85
N GLN A 42 50.05 23.82 7.09
CA GLN A 42 51.08 24.24 8.04
C GLN A 42 51.97 23.07 8.47
N GLU A 43 51.36 21.93 8.84
CA GLU A 43 52.07 20.72 9.26
C GLU A 43 52.90 20.09 8.13
N THR A 44 52.37 20.05 6.90
CA THR A 44 53.07 19.46 5.74
C THR A 44 54.04 20.43 5.06
N GLY A 45 54.12 21.69 5.51
CA GLY A 45 54.98 22.73 4.93
C GLY A 45 54.61 23.18 3.52
N ALA A 46 53.52 22.65 2.96
CA ALA A 46 52.98 23.00 1.65
C ALA A 46 51.49 22.64 1.60
N PRO A 47 50.67 23.41 0.87
CA PRO A 47 49.26 23.10 0.71
C PRO A 47 49.07 21.79 -0.03
N VAL A 48 48.28 20.89 0.55
CA VAL A 48 47.78 19.72 -0.17
C VAL A 48 46.65 20.17 -1.10
N PRO A 49 46.62 19.74 -2.38
CA PRO A 49 45.54 20.10 -3.29
C PRO A 49 44.18 19.78 -2.67
N CYS A 50 43.35 20.81 -2.46
CA CYS A 50 42.02 20.67 -1.89
C CYS A 50 41.01 21.50 -2.68
N ARG A 51 40.05 20.84 -3.32
CA ARG A 51 38.99 21.50 -4.09
C ARG A 51 37.82 21.85 -3.18
N VAL A 52 37.33 23.08 -3.30
CA VAL A 52 36.18 23.55 -2.52
C VAL A 52 34.90 23.34 -3.31
N TYR A 53 33.97 22.57 -2.75
CA TYR A 53 32.59 22.49 -3.18
C TYR A 53 31.83 23.69 -2.63
N ALA A 54 31.46 24.62 -3.51
CA ALA A 54 30.77 25.85 -3.15
C ALA A 54 29.33 25.82 -3.70
N PRO A 55 28.30 25.62 -2.85
CA PRO A 55 26.91 25.80 -3.24
C PRO A 55 26.68 27.25 -3.70
N VAL A 56 26.06 27.43 -4.86
CA VAL A 56 25.72 28.74 -5.43
C VAL A 56 24.24 28.73 -5.81
N GLY A 57 23.47 29.65 -5.25
CA GLY A 57 22.04 29.79 -5.47
C GLY A 57 21.50 30.98 -4.68
N SER A 58 20.25 31.35 -4.92
CA SER A 58 19.55 32.34 -4.11
C SER A 58 19.19 31.78 -2.72
N HIS A 59 18.80 32.64 -1.78
CA HIS A 59 18.52 32.21 -0.39
C HIS A 59 17.44 31.13 -0.31
N ASP A 60 16.34 31.32 -1.03
CA ASP A 60 15.22 30.37 -1.15
C ASP A 60 15.66 29.00 -1.71
N GLN A 61 16.58 28.96 -2.67
CA GLN A 61 17.10 27.72 -3.24
C GLN A 61 18.05 26.97 -2.30
N LEU A 62 18.76 27.69 -1.42
CA LEU A 62 19.74 27.12 -0.50
C LEU A 62 19.13 26.65 0.83
N LEU A 63 17.95 27.14 1.21
CA LEU A 63 17.30 26.78 2.48
C LEU A 63 16.91 25.29 2.58
N PRO A 64 16.26 24.67 1.56
CA PRO A 64 15.98 23.22 1.61
C PRO A 64 17.26 22.39 1.69
N TYR A 65 18.32 22.86 1.01
CA TYR A 65 19.64 22.24 1.05
C TYR A 65 20.32 22.36 2.43
N LEU A 66 20.06 23.45 3.16
CA LEU A 66 20.68 23.74 4.45
C LEU A 66 20.30 22.70 5.51
N VAL A 67 19.06 22.22 5.54
CA VAL A 67 18.63 21.21 6.54
C VAL A 67 19.46 19.93 6.41
N ARG A 68 19.59 19.40 5.18
CA ARG A 68 20.45 18.22 4.94
C ARG A 68 21.90 18.51 5.33
N ARG A 69 22.39 19.72 5.03
CA ARG A 69 23.76 20.13 5.39
C ARG A 69 23.99 20.19 6.91
N LEU A 70 23.01 20.71 7.66
CA LEU A 70 23.04 20.75 9.11
C LEU A 70 23.02 19.34 9.71
N LEU A 71 22.24 18.41 9.13
CA LEU A 71 22.24 17.02 9.57
C LEU A 71 23.57 16.30 9.33
N GLU A 72 24.22 16.52 8.19
CA GLU A 72 25.52 15.90 7.86
C GLU A 72 26.62 16.20 8.89
N ASN A 73 26.63 17.42 9.42
CA ASN A 73 27.71 17.88 10.30
C ASN A 73 27.29 18.11 11.76
N GLY A 74 26.00 18.21 12.01
CA GLY A 74 25.39 18.42 13.33
C GLY A 74 24.85 17.15 13.97
N ALA A 75 24.86 15.99 13.29
CA ALA A 75 24.56 14.73 13.94
C ALA A 75 25.60 14.40 15.03
N ASN A 76 25.15 13.83 16.16
CA ASN A 76 26.02 13.48 17.30
C ASN A 76 27.18 12.53 16.93
N THR A 77 27.04 11.80 15.82
CA THR A 77 28.08 10.90 15.30
C THR A 77 29.07 11.58 14.37
N SER A 78 28.80 12.81 13.93
CA SER A 78 29.64 13.58 13.02
C SER A 78 30.95 14.01 13.70
N PHE A 79 32.05 13.94 12.96
CA PHE A 79 33.37 14.37 13.44
C PHE A 79 33.37 15.86 13.82
N VAL A 80 32.68 16.70 13.04
CA VAL A 80 32.63 18.15 13.30
C VAL A 80 31.90 18.44 14.62
N HIS A 81 30.77 17.76 14.87
CA HIS A 81 30.06 17.87 16.15
C HIS A 81 30.95 17.44 17.32
N LYS A 82 31.60 16.28 17.21
CA LYS A 82 32.48 15.75 18.26
C LYS A 82 33.72 16.60 18.51
N LEU A 83 34.29 17.21 17.47
CA LEU A 83 35.44 18.10 17.60
C LEU A 83 35.08 19.37 18.39
N LEU A 84 33.86 19.86 18.24
CA LEU A 84 33.35 21.05 18.92
C LEU A 84 32.76 20.74 20.31
N ASP A 85 32.61 19.47 20.65
CA ASP A 85 32.11 19.02 21.94
C ASP A 85 33.25 18.98 22.97
N PRO A 86 33.23 19.85 24.00
CA PRO A 86 34.30 19.91 24.99
C PRO A 86 34.41 18.65 25.85
N ASP A 87 33.36 17.82 25.89
CA ASP A 87 33.34 16.56 26.64
C ASP A 87 33.90 15.37 25.82
N THR A 88 34.18 15.56 24.53
CA THR A 88 34.80 14.51 23.70
C THR A 88 36.33 14.57 23.78
N PRO A 89 37.00 13.56 24.36
CA PRO A 89 38.45 13.55 24.46
C PRO A 89 39.10 13.34 23.08
N PRO A 90 40.25 13.99 22.78
CA PRO A 90 40.91 13.89 21.48
C PRO A 90 41.23 12.46 21.03
N GLU A 91 41.49 11.55 21.97
CA GLU A 91 41.77 10.13 21.70
C GLU A 91 40.59 9.43 21.01
N GLN A 92 39.35 9.84 21.31
CA GLN A 92 38.16 9.31 20.64
C GLN A 92 38.00 9.83 19.20
N LEU A 93 38.58 10.99 18.87
CA LEU A 93 38.54 11.55 17.52
C LEU A 93 39.52 10.87 16.57
N VAL A 94 40.54 10.20 17.11
CA VAL A 94 41.61 9.51 16.36
C VAL A 94 41.56 7.98 16.53
N GLU A 95 40.48 7.46 17.08
CA GLU A 95 40.25 6.01 17.21
C GLU A 95 40.29 5.35 15.82
N ASP A 96 41.04 4.25 15.69
CA ASP A 96 41.10 3.49 14.44
C ASP A 96 39.74 2.80 14.16
N PRO A 97 39.00 3.22 13.12
CA PRO A 97 37.71 2.64 12.82
C PRO A 97 37.82 1.17 12.41
N VAL A 98 38.97 0.70 11.92
CA VAL A 98 39.21 -0.71 11.59
C VAL A 98 39.32 -1.54 12.86
N ALA A 99 40.13 -1.09 13.83
CA ALA A 99 40.25 -1.76 15.12
C ALA A 99 38.90 -1.79 15.86
N ARG A 100 38.14 -0.68 15.81
CA ARG A 100 36.78 -0.62 16.37
C ARG A 100 35.83 -1.60 15.68
N LEU A 101 35.87 -1.70 14.36
CA LEU A 101 35.08 -2.67 13.59
C LEU A 101 35.47 -4.12 13.89
N GLN A 102 36.74 -4.41 14.14
CA GLN A 102 37.20 -5.73 14.55
C GLN A 102 36.72 -6.13 15.95
N ALA A 103 36.38 -5.14 16.78
CA ALA A 103 35.92 -5.34 18.15
C ALA A 103 34.38 -5.44 18.29
N VAL A 104 33.59 -5.19 17.22
CA VAL A 104 32.13 -5.34 17.31
C VAL A 104 31.70 -6.80 17.13
N ASP A 105 30.81 -7.26 18.00
CA ASP A 105 30.24 -8.61 17.92
C ASP A 105 29.27 -8.78 16.74
N CYS A 106 28.66 -7.69 16.27
CA CYS A 106 27.75 -7.68 15.14
C CYS A 106 27.97 -6.45 14.24
N MET A 107 27.91 -6.67 12.93
CA MET A 107 28.10 -5.61 11.93
C MET A 107 26.88 -4.67 11.79
N PRO A 108 25.62 -5.16 11.76
CA PRO A 108 24.45 -4.28 11.73
C PRO A 108 24.27 -3.53 13.05
N HIS A 109 23.78 -2.29 13.01
CA HIS A 109 23.52 -1.54 14.23
C HIS A 109 22.39 -2.22 15.03
N PRO A 110 22.58 -2.59 16.31
CA PRO A 110 21.59 -3.32 17.12
C PRO A 110 20.28 -2.57 17.42
N ARG A 111 20.18 -1.28 17.04
CA ARG A 111 18.99 -0.43 17.24
C ARG A 111 18.28 -0.11 15.93
N ILE A 112 18.83 -0.55 14.78
CA ILE A 112 18.21 -0.38 13.48
C ILE A 112 17.65 -1.74 13.10
N VAL A 113 16.35 -1.89 13.31
CA VAL A 113 15.63 -3.13 13.02
C VAL A 113 15.51 -3.30 11.51
N LEU A 114 15.74 -4.51 11.00
CA LEU A 114 15.56 -4.80 9.59
C LEU A 114 14.08 -4.66 9.20
N PRO A 115 13.76 -4.27 7.94
CA PRO A 115 12.37 -4.06 7.52
C PRO A 115 11.44 -5.24 7.80
N ARG A 116 11.94 -6.48 7.68
CA ARG A 116 11.20 -7.72 7.94
C ARG A 116 10.78 -7.89 9.40
N ASP A 117 11.59 -7.36 10.32
CA ASP A 117 11.43 -7.53 11.77
C ASP A 117 10.81 -6.30 12.43
N LEU A 118 10.36 -5.31 11.64
CA LEU A 118 9.86 -4.01 12.13
C LEU A 118 8.78 -4.11 13.21
N TYR A 119 7.99 -5.19 13.21
CA TYR A 119 6.88 -5.41 14.14
C TYR A 119 7.12 -6.59 15.10
N GLN A 120 8.35 -7.10 15.20
CA GLN A 120 8.67 -8.14 16.18
C GLN A 120 8.59 -7.55 17.62
N PRO A 121 8.19 -8.35 18.63
CA PRO A 121 7.87 -9.79 18.58
C PRO A 121 6.45 -10.14 18.10
N ASP A 122 5.60 -9.15 17.80
CA ASP A 122 4.18 -9.38 17.51
C ASP A 122 3.97 -10.15 16.20
N ARG A 123 4.65 -9.72 15.13
CA ARG A 123 4.55 -10.32 13.80
C ARG A 123 5.73 -9.94 12.92
N LEU A 124 5.92 -10.69 11.84
CA LEU A 124 6.80 -10.28 10.76
C LEU A 124 6.10 -9.32 9.78
N ASN A 125 6.85 -8.43 9.16
CA ASN A 125 6.39 -7.48 8.13
C ASN A 125 6.44 -8.09 6.73
N ALA A 126 5.45 -7.86 5.86
CA ALA A 126 5.47 -8.36 4.48
C ALA A 126 6.70 -7.94 3.67
N HIS A 127 7.22 -8.85 2.83
CA HIS A 127 8.36 -8.57 1.95
C HIS A 127 7.94 -7.64 0.80
N GLY A 128 8.63 -6.51 0.68
CA GLY A 128 8.59 -5.68 -0.53
C GLY A 128 9.30 -6.31 -1.72
N LEU A 129 9.41 -5.55 -2.81
CA LEU A 129 10.29 -5.85 -3.94
C LEU A 129 10.87 -4.53 -4.44
N ASP A 130 12.19 -4.46 -4.56
CA ASP A 130 12.86 -3.27 -5.06
C ASP A 130 12.87 -3.29 -6.61
N LEU A 131 12.07 -2.42 -7.22
CA LEU A 131 12.00 -2.30 -8.69
C LEU A 131 13.20 -1.55 -9.29
N SER A 132 14.03 -0.91 -8.47
CA SER A 132 15.27 -0.29 -8.92
C SER A 132 16.41 -1.31 -9.07
N ASP A 133 16.35 -2.42 -8.32
CA ASP A 133 17.31 -3.53 -8.37
C ASP A 133 16.97 -4.51 -9.51
N PRO A 134 17.79 -4.60 -10.58
CA PRO A 134 17.54 -5.54 -11.68
C PRO A 134 17.45 -7.00 -11.23
N LEU A 135 18.17 -7.40 -10.17
CA LEU A 135 18.16 -8.78 -9.67
C LEU A 135 16.81 -9.18 -9.07
N GLN A 136 16.01 -8.20 -8.64
CA GLN A 136 14.65 -8.41 -8.14
C GLN A 136 13.58 -8.10 -9.20
N ARG A 137 13.78 -7.02 -9.97
CA ARG A 137 12.86 -6.58 -11.01
C ARG A 137 12.73 -7.58 -12.16
N GLU A 138 13.85 -8.04 -12.72
CA GLU A 138 13.84 -8.87 -13.94
C GLU A 138 13.11 -10.20 -13.76
N PRO A 139 13.31 -10.95 -12.64
CA PRO A 139 12.52 -12.16 -12.39
C PRO A 139 11.02 -11.91 -12.29
N LEU A 140 10.59 -10.80 -11.67
CA LEU A 140 9.17 -10.44 -11.61
C LEU A 140 8.63 -10.16 -13.01
N LEU A 141 9.31 -9.32 -13.80
CA LEU A 141 8.85 -8.99 -15.15
C LEU A 141 8.79 -10.21 -16.07
N ALA A 142 9.74 -11.14 -15.95
CA ALA A 142 9.72 -12.40 -16.68
C ALA A 142 8.50 -13.24 -16.30
N ALA A 143 8.23 -13.40 -15.01
CA ALA A 143 7.04 -14.12 -14.54
C ALA A 143 5.74 -13.44 -15.00
N LEU A 144 5.67 -12.11 -14.96
CA LEU A 144 4.51 -11.35 -15.46
C LEU A 144 4.31 -11.52 -16.97
N ALA A 145 5.39 -11.62 -17.75
CA ALA A 145 5.32 -11.89 -19.19
C ALA A 145 4.85 -13.32 -19.49
N GLU A 146 5.25 -14.32 -18.69
CA GLU A 146 4.75 -15.70 -18.82
C GLU A 146 3.25 -15.82 -18.51
N LEU A 147 2.76 -14.99 -17.59
CA LEU A 147 1.35 -14.91 -17.21
C LEU A 147 0.53 -14.01 -18.16
N ASP A 148 1.18 -13.30 -19.07
CA ASP A 148 0.49 -12.46 -20.05
C ASP A 148 -0.31 -13.35 -21.01
N GLY A 149 -1.55 -12.95 -21.28
CA GLY A 149 -2.49 -13.78 -22.03
C GLY A 149 -3.05 -15.01 -21.31
N GLN A 150 -2.54 -15.41 -20.13
CA GLN A 150 -3.15 -16.49 -19.34
C GLN A 150 -4.64 -16.19 -19.09
N ARG A 151 -5.49 -17.21 -19.28
CA ARG A 151 -6.93 -17.13 -19.05
C ARG A 151 -7.27 -17.75 -17.71
N TRP A 152 -7.90 -16.95 -16.85
CA TRP A 152 -8.27 -17.36 -15.49
C TRP A 152 -9.75 -17.73 -15.40
N GLN A 153 -10.12 -18.39 -14.31
CA GLN A 153 -11.52 -18.75 -14.04
C GLN A 153 -11.90 -18.38 -12.61
N ALA A 154 -13.11 -17.85 -12.44
CA ALA A 154 -13.75 -17.61 -11.16
C ALA A 154 -15.10 -18.36 -11.09
N PRO A 155 -15.09 -19.66 -10.81
CA PRO A 155 -16.32 -20.38 -10.52
C PRO A 155 -16.92 -19.93 -9.19
N ALA A 156 -18.17 -20.28 -8.93
CA ALA A 156 -18.64 -20.31 -7.54
C ALA A 156 -17.90 -21.44 -6.82
N ILE A 157 -17.40 -21.20 -5.60
CA ILE A 157 -16.73 -22.21 -4.80
C ILE A 157 -17.60 -22.46 -3.57
N ILE A 158 -18.19 -23.64 -3.48
CA ILE A 158 -19.11 -24.01 -2.40
C ILE A 158 -18.69 -25.35 -1.83
N GLY A 159 -18.39 -25.41 -0.53
CA GLY A 159 -17.87 -26.64 0.09
C GLY A 159 -16.48 -27.03 -0.43
N GLY A 160 -15.71 -26.08 -0.97
CA GLY A 160 -14.40 -26.33 -1.59
C GLY A 160 -14.47 -26.89 -3.01
N GLU A 161 -15.67 -27.04 -3.58
CA GLU A 161 -15.86 -27.51 -4.96
C GLU A 161 -16.31 -26.37 -5.87
N ALA A 162 -15.76 -26.34 -7.09
CA ALA A 162 -16.25 -25.46 -8.14
C ALA A 162 -17.69 -25.85 -8.54
N ARG A 163 -18.56 -24.85 -8.64
CA ARG A 163 -19.98 -24.94 -8.97
C ARG A 163 -20.38 -23.84 -9.95
N GLY A 164 -21.49 -24.07 -10.65
CA GLY A 164 -22.04 -23.14 -11.63
C GLY A 164 -21.30 -23.15 -12.97
N ALA A 165 -21.99 -22.71 -14.03
CA ALA A 165 -21.38 -22.51 -15.33
C ALA A 165 -20.55 -21.22 -15.31
N VAL A 166 -19.30 -21.29 -15.78
CA VAL A 166 -18.39 -20.15 -15.89
C VAL A 166 -18.51 -19.61 -17.32
N GLU A 167 -19.27 -18.52 -17.50
CA GLU A 167 -19.68 -18.08 -18.84
C GLU A 167 -19.51 -16.57 -19.08
N GLN A 168 -19.32 -15.75 -18.05
CA GLN A 168 -19.22 -14.30 -18.21
C GLN A 168 -17.77 -13.86 -18.44
N PRO A 169 -17.46 -13.17 -19.56
CA PRO A 169 -16.11 -12.67 -19.80
C PRO A 169 -15.74 -11.58 -18.80
N VAL A 170 -14.51 -11.67 -18.28
CA VAL A 170 -13.87 -10.60 -17.52
C VAL A 170 -12.83 -9.97 -18.44
N LEU A 171 -13.01 -8.69 -18.74
CA LEU A 171 -12.24 -7.95 -19.73
C LEU A 171 -11.23 -7.03 -19.03
N ALA A 172 -10.08 -6.82 -19.66
CA ALA A 172 -9.04 -5.97 -19.09
C ALA A 172 -9.42 -4.49 -19.25
N PRO A 173 -9.36 -3.65 -18.20
CA PRO A 173 -9.67 -2.22 -18.32
C PRO A 173 -8.72 -1.48 -19.28
N ARG A 174 -7.50 -1.98 -19.48
CA ARG A 174 -6.51 -1.43 -20.43
C ARG A 174 -6.88 -1.66 -21.90
N ASP A 175 -7.65 -2.70 -22.19
CA ASP A 175 -8.13 -3.07 -23.52
C ASP A 175 -9.34 -4.00 -23.39
N LEU A 176 -10.54 -3.49 -23.68
CA LEU A 176 -11.79 -4.24 -23.55
C LEU A 176 -11.95 -5.39 -24.56
N THR A 177 -11.00 -5.58 -25.49
CA THR A 177 -10.94 -6.79 -26.33
C THR A 177 -10.12 -7.90 -25.69
N GLU A 178 -9.27 -7.57 -24.71
CA GLU A 178 -8.51 -8.54 -23.96
C GLU A 178 -9.40 -9.18 -22.90
N GLN A 179 -9.70 -10.46 -23.09
CA GLN A 179 -10.34 -11.26 -22.06
C GLN A 179 -9.29 -11.80 -21.08
N VAL A 180 -9.36 -11.40 -19.80
CA VAL A 180 -8.49 -11.92 -18.73
C VAL A 180 -8.95 -13.31 -18.30
N GLY A 181 -10.26 -13.57 -18.33
CA GLY A 181 -10.81 -14.85 -17.90
C GLY A 181 -12.32 -14.95 -18.02
N LEU A 182 -12.89 -15.91 -17.30
CA LEU A 182 -14.33 -16.13 -17.20
C LEU A 182 -14.75 -16.20 -15.74
N ALA A 183 -15.92 -15.66 -15.41
CA ALA A 183 -16.53 -15.76 -14.09
C ALA A 183 -17.91 -16.43 -14.16
N ALA A 184 -18.28 -17.13 -13.09
CA ALA A 184 -19.62 -17.65 -12.91
C ALA A 184 -20.59 -16.51 -12.57
N GLU A 185 -21.82 -16.64 -13.05
CA GLU A 185 -22.94 -15.84 -12.58
C GLU A 185 -23.74 -16.68 -11.58
N VAL A 186 -23.67 -16.32 -10.30
CA VAL A 186 -24.34 -17.06 -9.22
C VAL A 186 -25.84 -16.80 -9.21
N ASP A 187 -26.61 -17.88 -9.13
CA ASP A 187 -28.07 -17.84 -8.94
C ASP A 187 -28.47 -18.08 -7.48
N ASP A 188 -29.75 -17.89 -7.18
CA ASP A 188 -30.31 -18.02 -5.82
C ASP A 188 -30.11 -19.44 -5.26
N THR A 189 -30.10 -20.47 -6.12
CA THR A 189 -29.86 -21.87 -5.74
C THR A 189 -28.46 -22.03 -5.16
N LEU A 190 -27.45 -21.49 -5.83
CA LEU A 190 -26.07 -21.54 -5.36
C LEU A 190 -25.86 -20.68 -4.11
N VAL A 191 -26.54 -19.54 -3.98
CA VAL A 191 -26.53 -18.74 -2.73
C VAL A 191 -27.08 -19.56 -1.56
N ASP A 192 -28.20 -20.26 -1.75
CA ASP A 192 -28.83 -21.07 -0.71
C ASP A 192 -27.98 -22.27 -0.29
N GLN A 193 -27.28 -22.89 -1.25
CA GLN A 193 -26.31 -23.95 -0.99
C GLN A 193 -25.13 -23.42 -0.16
N ALA A 194 -24.54 -22.28 -0.54
CA ALA A 194 -23.45 -21.67 0.20
C ALA A 194 -23.84 -21.31 1.64
N LEU A 195 -25.04 -20.76 1.84
CA LEU A 195 -25.59 -20.49 3.17
C LEU A 195 -25.78 -21.77 3.98
N ALA A 196 -26.27 -22.85 3.38
CA ALA A 196 -26.45 -24.13 4.06
C ALA A 196 -25.11 -24.73 4.49
N VAL A 197 -24.13 -24.74 3.59
CA VAL A 197 -22.78 -25.24 3.84
C VAL A 197 -22.08 -24.41 4.93
N ALA A 198 -22.07 -23.08 4.79
CA ALA A 198 -21.46 -22.18 5.77
C ALA A 198 -22.12 -22.32 7.16
N ALA A 199 -23.45 -22.41 7.22
CA ALA A 199 -24.17 -22.59 8.48
C ALA A 199 -23.87 -23.96 9.13
N GLY A 200 -23.77 -25.02 8.34
CA GLY A 200 -23.42 -26.36 8.83
C GLY A 200 -22.01 -26.43 9.42
N ALA A 201 -21.05 -25.73 8.81
CA ALA A 201 -19.65 -25.73 9.26
C ALA A 201 -19.34 -24.75 10.42
N ALA A 202 -20.21 -23.76 10.66
CA ALA A 202 -19.93 -22.65 11.57
C ALA A 202 -19.57 -23.10 13.00
N ALA A 203 -20.34 -24.03 13.56
CA ALA A 203 -20.12 -24.49 14.94
C ALA A 203 -18.78 -25.23 15.11
N ALA A 204 -18.45 -26.12 14.17
CA ALA A 204 -17.18 -26.87 14.20
C ALA A 204 -15.98 -25.93 14.01
N TRP A 205 -16.10 -24.94 13.12
CA TRP A 205 -15.06 -23.95 12.90
C TRP A 205 -14.84 -23.03 14.12
N ALA A 206 -15.93 -22.55 14.74
CA ALA A 206 -15.85 -21.75 15.95
C ALA A 206 -15.20 -22.52 17.12
N ALA A 207 -15.46 -23.82 17.23
CA ALA A 207 -14.89 -24.71 18.25
C ALA A 207 -13.40 -25.01 18.03
N ARG A 208 -12.88 -24.85 16.80
CA ARG A 208 -11.45 -25.03 16.52
C ARG A 208 -10.61 -24.02 17.30
N PRO A 209 -9.51 -24.41 17.98
CA PRO A 209 -8.72 -23.48 18.77
C PRO A 209 -8.24 -22.24 17.97
N VAL A 210 -8.28 -21.05 18.59
CA VAL A 210 -7.85 -19.80 17.93
C VAL A 210 -6.42 -19.89 17.42
N GLN A 211 -5.54 -20.59 18.13
CA GLN A 211 -4.16 -20.80 17.73
C GLN A 211 -4.07 -21.46 16.35
N GLU A 212 -4.85 -22.54 16.12
CA GLU A 212 -4.86 -23.24 14.83
C GLU A 212 -5.45 -22.38 13.71
N ARG A 213 -6.49 -21.59 14.01
CA ARG A 213 -7.06 -20.66 13.03
C ARG A 213 -6.05 -19.56 12.66
N ALA A 214 -5.30 -19.06 13.64
CA ALA A 214 -4.22 -18.10 13.42
C ALA A 214 -3.06 -18.72 12.62
N ASP A 215 -2.69 -19.98 12.88
CA ASP A 215 -1.66 -20.71 12.12
C ASP A 215 -2.04 -20.85 10.64
N ILE A 216 -3.31 -21.10 10.34
CA ILE A 216 -3.82 -21.14 8.96
C ILE A 216 -3.67 -19.77 8.27
N LEU A 217 -3.96 -18.67 8.97
CA LEU A 217 -3.76 -17.32 8.43
C LEU A 217 -2.28 -17.04 8.14
N LEU A 218 -1.37 -17.48 9.02
CA LEU A 218 0.08 -17.34 8.76
C LEU A 218 0.51 -18.15 7.53
N ALA A 219 0.03 -19.38 7.40
CA ALA A 219 0.27 -20.19 6.20
C ALA A 219 -0.32 -19.55 4.94
N ALA A 220 -1.47 -18.89 5.05
CA ALA A 220 -2.07 -18.14 3.95
C ALA A 220 -1.21 -16.93 3.57
N ALA A 221 -0.68 -16.20 4.55
CA ALA A 221 0.24 -15.08 4.31
C ALA A 221 1.46 -15.52 3.48
N ASP A 222 2.08 -16.64 3.86
CA ASP A 222 3.26 -17.16 3.14
C ASP A 222 2.90 -17.65 1.72
N ARG A 223 1.72 -18.24 1.53
CA ARG A 223 1.22 -18.62 0.20
C ARG A 223 0.90 -17.43 -0.70
N ILE A 224 0.26 -16.40 -0.17
CA ILE A 224 -0.02 -15.15 -0.88
C ILE A 224 1.31 -14.49 -1.29
N GLU A 225 2.27 -14.45 -0.39
CA GLU A 225 3.59 -13.87 -0.65
C GLU A 225 4.38 -14.66 -1.71
N ALA A 226 4.27 -15.99 -1.71
CA ALA A 226 4.87 -16.86 -2.72
C ALA A 226 4.17 -16.78 -4.09
N ASP A 227 2.86 -16.50 -4.11
CA ASP A 227 2.06 -16.39 -5.34
C ASP A 227 1.99 -14.97 -5.92
N ARG A 228 2.90 -14.10 -5.46
CA ARG A 228 2.97 -12.68 -5.80
C ARG A 228 2.83 -12.38 -7.29
N ALA A 229 3.55 -13.09 -8.16
CA ALA A 229 3.52 -12.81 -9.60
C ALA A 229 2.12 -13.02 -10.21
N ALA A 230 1.42 -14.09 -9.80
CA ALA A 230 0.06 -14.37 -10.26
C ALA A 230 -0.93 -13.32 -9.76
N LEU A 231 -0.83 -12.92 -8.49
CA LEU A 231 -1.69 -11.90 -7.90
C LEU A 231 -1.43 -10.51 -8.50
N VAL A 232 -0.17 -10.14 -8.74
CA VAL A 232 0.19 -8.89 -9.43
C VAL A 232 -0.35 -8.92 -10.87
N SER A 233 -0.15 -10.00 -11.61
CA SER A 233 -0.68 -10.14 -12.97
C SER A 233 -2.20 -9.96 -13.02
N LEU A 234 -2.92 -10.61 -12.11
CA LEU A 234 -4.38 -10.46 -11.99
C LEU A 234 -4.77 -9.03 -11.60
N CYS A 235 -4.16 -8.43 -10.58
CA CYS A 235 -4.49 -7.06 -10.17
C CYS A 235 -4.23 -6.02 -11.28
N VAL A 236 -3.16 -6.20 -12.05
CA VAL A 236 -2.84 -5.32 -13.19
C VAL A 236 -3.82 -5.55 -14.35
N ARG A 237 -4.03 -6.79 -14.77
CA ARG A 237 -4.83 -7.11 -15.97
C ARG A 237 -6.33 -7.01 -15.73
N GLU A 238 -6.82 -7.46 -14.58
CA GLU A 238 -8.23 -7.44 -14.19
C GLU A 238 -8.62 -6.10 -13.54
N GLY A 239 -7.78 -5.56 -12.66
CA GLY A 239 -8.07 -4.35 -11.89
C GLY A 239 -7.52 -3.05 -12.51
N GLY A 240 -6.64 -3.13 -13.51
CA GLY A 240 -6.04 -1.94 -14.15
C GLY A 240 -4.97 -1.23 -13.32
N ARG A 241 -4.48 -1.84 -12.24
CA ARG A 241 -3.49 -1.23 -11.32
C ARG A 241 -2.08 -1.29 -11.89
N CYS A 242 -1.27 -0.26 -11.64
CA CYS A 242 0.16 -0.29 -11.97
C CYS A 242 0.90 -1.33 -11.11
N ILE A 243 2.00 -1.88 -11.61
CA ILE A 243 2.79 -2.92 -10.93
C ILE A 243 3.18 -2.55 -9.48
N PRO A 244 3.66 -1.32 -9.17
CA PRO A 244 3.99 -0.94 -7.79
C PRO A 244 2.78 -1.02 -6.86
N ASP A 245 1.61 -0.53 -7.29
CA ASP A 245 0.38 -0.55 -6.51
C ASP A 245 -0.09 -1.99 -6.25
N ALA A 246 0.01 -2.87 -7.26
CA ALA A 246 -0.34 -4.27 -7.13
C ALA A 246 0.61 -5.01 -6.17
N LEU A 247 1.91 -4.68 -6.15
CA LEU A 247 2.87 -5.21 -5.18
C LEU A 247 2.51 -4.80 -3.75
N ASP A 248 2.14 -3.54 -3.55
CA ASP A 248 1.72 -3.04 -2.23
C ASP A 248 0.42 -3.70 -1.76
N GLU A 249 -0.53 -3.96 -2.65
CA GLU A 249 -1.73 -4.72 -2.29
C GLU A 249 -1.44 -6.16 -1.84
N VAL A 250 -0.50 -6.84 -2.50
CA VAL A 250 -0.05 -8.18 -2.05
C VAL A 250 0.55 -8.08 -0.65
N ARG A 251 1.38 -7.07 -0.38
CA ARG A 251 1.96 -6.86 0.95
C ARG A 251 0.89 -6.60 1.99
N GLU A 252 -0.08 -5.75 1.69
CA GLU A 252 -1.18 -5.42 2.59
C GLU A 252 -2.04 -6.65 2.91
N ALA A 253 -2.35 -7.50 1.93
CA ALA A 253 -3.04 -8.77 2.16
C ALA A 253 -2.26 -9.72 3.10
N VAL A 254 -0.95 -9.83 2.90
CA VAL A 254 -0.04 -10.61 3.76
C VAL A 254 -0.01 -10.03 5.17
N ASP A 255 0.05 -8.71 5.29
CA ASP A 255 0.03 -8.01 6.57
C ASP A 255 -1.30 -8.19 7.30
N TYR A 256 -2.45 -8.16 6.62
CA TYR A 256 -3.74 -8.47 7.22
C TYR A 256 -3.78 -9.88 7.82
N CYS A 257 -3.31 -10.88 7.08
CA CYS A 257 -3.22 -12.26 7.58
C CYS A 257 -2.37 -12.33 8.87
N ARG A 258 -1.16 -11.74 8.84
CA ARG A 258 -0.23 -11.77 9.98
C ARG A 258 -0.74 -10.95 11.17
N TYR A 259 -1.31 -9.78 10.91
CA TYR A 259 -1.87 -8.90 11.93
C TYR A 259 -3.08 -9.52 12.63
N TYR A 260 -4.07 -10.02 11.87
CA TYR A 260 -5.25 -10.62 12.48
C TYR A 260 -4.95 -11.94 13.18
N ALA A 261 -3.97 -12.72 12.71
CA ALA A 261 -3.46 -13.88 13.45
C ALA A 261 -2.87 -13.47 14.82
N ALA A 262 -2.01 -12.45 14.85
CA ALA A 262 -1.40 -11.95 16.09
C ALA A 262 -2.47 -11.41 17.07
N ARG A 263 -3.37 -10.55 16.59
CA ARG A 263 -4.46 -9.99 17.40
C ARG A 263 -5.41 -11.06 17.90
N ALA A 264 -5.70 -12.09 17.10
CA ALA A 264 -6.57 -13.18 17.54
C ALA A 264 -5.95 -13.99 18.68
N ARG A 265 -4.64 -14.32 18.59
CA ARG A 265 -3.90 -15.01 19.65
C ARG A 265 -3.86 -14.21 20.95
N GLU A 266 -3.80 -12.89 20.84
CA GLU A 266 -3.81 -11.98 21.99
C GLU A 266 -5.21 -11.87 22.63
N GLN A 267 -6.26 -11.73 21.82
CA GLN A 267 -7.57 -11.26 22.30
C GLN A 267 -8.61 -12.34 22.58
N PHE A 268 -8.54 -13.49 21.90
CA PHE A 268 -9.55 -14.56 22.03
C PHE A 268 -9.37 -15.54 23.20
N PRO A 269 -8.17 -15.72 23.81
CA PRO A 269 -8.07 -16.51 25.02
C PRO A 269 -9.03 -16.03 26.12
N ALA A 270 -9.65 -16.97 26.84
CA ALA A 270 -10.62 -16.63 27.88
C ALA A 270 -9.96 -15.86 29.03
N ARG A 271 -10.46 -14.66 29.31
CA ARG A 271 -9.91 -13.73 30.29
C ARG A 271 -10.62 -13.91 31.64
N PRO A 272 -9.89 -14.12 32.75
CA PRO A 272 -10.50 -14.15 34.07
C PRO A 272 -11.09 -12.78 34.41
N LEU A 273 -12.25 -12.78 35.05
CA LEU A 273 -12.92 -11.59 35.59
C LEU A 273 -12.84 -11.61 37.11
N PRO A 274 -12.84 -10.45 37.78
CA PRO A 274 -12.89 -10.39 39.24
C PRO A 274 -14.17 -11.07 39.75
N GLY A 275 -14.02 -11.89 40.79
CA GLY A 275 -15.13 -12.62 41.41
C GLY A 275 -14.81 -13.02 42.86
N PRO A 276 -15.82 -13.47 43.64
CA PRO A 276 -15.63 -13.94 45.00
C PRO A 276 -14.86 -15.27 45.06
N THR A 277 -14.35 -15.62 46.24
CA THR A 277 -13.74 -16.94 46.48
C THR A 277 -14.75 -18.06 46.23
N GLY A 278 -14.36 -19.08 45.45
CA GLY A 278 -15.21 -20.22 45.11
C GLY A 278 -15.99 -20.07 43.79
N GLU A 279 -15.80 -18.98 43.04
CA GLU A 279 -16.44 -18.73 41.74
C GLU A 279 -15.39 -18.49 40.64
N ASP A 280 -15.57 -19.11 39.46
CA ASP A 280 -14.73 -18.89 38.27
C ASP A 280 -15.50 -18.09 37.21
N ASN A 281 -15.13 -16.83 37.01
CA ASN A 281 -15.74 -15.94 36.03
C ASN A 281 -14.76 -15.70 34.87
N ARG A 282 -15.18 -16.01 33.64
CA ARG A 282 -14.33 -15.86 32.45
C ARG A 282 -15.09 -15.23 31.30
N LEU A 283 -14.50 -14.21 30.68
CA LEU A 283 -14.97 -13.62 29.43
C LEU A 283 -14.30 -14.35 28.26
N SER A 284 -15.09 -14.80 27.28
CA SER A 284 -14.57 -15.44 26.07
C SER A 284 -15.28 -14.90 24.82
N LEU A 285 -14.57 -14.92 23.69
CA LEU A 285 -15.06 -14.46 22.39
C LEU A 285 -15.29 -15.68 21.48
N HIS A 286 -16.41 -15.68 20.77
CA HIS A 286 -16.82 -16.79 19.91
C HIS A 286 -17.28 -16.28 18.55
N GLY A 287 -17.16 -17.13 17.53
CA GLY A 287 -17.73 -16.88 16.21
C GLY A 287 -19.24 -16.68 16.29
N ARG A 288 -19.77 -15.78 15.48
CA ARG A 288 -21.20 -15.46 15.43
C ARG A 288 -21.99 -16.42 14.53
N GLY A 289 -21.35 -16.95 13.49
CA GLY A 289 -21.97 -17.82 12.48
C GLY A 289 -21.51 -17.46 11.07
N PRO A 290 -22.31 -17.73 10.02
CA PRO A 290 -22.02 -17.31 8.66
C PRO A 290 -21.92 -15.78 8.52
N PHE A 291 -20.79 -15.29 8.03
CA PHE A 291 -20.53 -13.89 7.73
C PHE A 291 -20.47 -13.65 6.23
N ALA A 292 -21.18 -12.63 5.74
CA ALA A 292 -21.04 -12.20 4.36
C ALA A 292 -19.89 -11.16 4.27
N CYS A 293 -18.87 -11.45 3.47
CA CYS A 293 -17.78 -10.52 3.17
C CYS A 293 -17.97 -9.98 1.76
N ILE A 294 -18.39 -8.73 1.64
CA ILE A 294 -18.70 -8.07 0.37
C ILE A 294 -17.61 -7.01 0.11
N SER A 295 -16.74 -7.30 -0.86
CA SER A 295 -15.53 -6.50 -1.10
C SER A 295 -15.63 -5.65 -2.37
N PRO A 296 -14.88 -4.54 -2.45
CA PRO A 296 -14.86 -3.65 -3.60
C PRO A 296 -13.91 -4.18 -4.67
N TRP A 297 -13.94 -3.54 -5.84
CA TRP A 297 -13.03 -3.84 -6.96
C TRP A 297 -11.70 -3.10 -6.85
N ASN A 298 -11.64 -2.00 -6.09
CA ASN A 298 -10.50 -1.11 -6.11
C ASN A 298 -9.32 -1.63 -5.29
N PHE A 299 -9.52 -2.50 -4.29
CA PHE A 299 -8.45 -3.26 -3.63
C PHE A 299 -8.81 -4.75 -3.65
N PRO A 300 -8.72 -5.39 -4.83
CA PRO A 300 -9.25 -6.73 -5.03
C PRO A 300 -8.44 -7.80 -4.30
N ILE A 301 -7.19 -7.50 -3.89
CA ILE A 301 -6.38 -8.41 -3.09
C ILE A 301 -6.50 -8.08 -1.61
N ALA A 302 -6.15 -6.85 -1.23
CA ALA A 302 -5.95 -6.47 0.16
C ALA A 302 -7.25 -6.47 0.98
N ILE A 303 -8.25 -5.68 0.57
CA ILE A 303 -9.52 -5.54 1.30
C ILE A 303 -10.31 -6.86 1.29
N PHE A 304 -10.33 -7.55 0.14
CA PHE A 304 -10.93 -8.89 0.05
C PHE A 304 -10.33 -9.83 1.11
N THR A 305 -9.00 -9.92 1.15
CA THR A 305 -8.30 -10.80 2.10
C THR A 305 -8.56 -10.35 3.54
N GLY A 306 -8.42 -9.07 3.85
CA GLY A 306 -8.60 -8.52 5.20
C GLY A 306 -9.96 -8.83 5.79
N GLN A 307 -11.05 -8.57 5.04
CA GLN A 307 -12.41 -8.90 5.47
C GLN A 307 -12.59 -10.40 5.74
N VAL A 308 -12.15 -11.24 4.81
CA VAL A 308 -12.32 -12.70 4.87
C VAL A 308 -11.54 -13.28 6.05
N VAL A 309 -10.25 -12.95 6.18
CA VAL A 309 -9.39 -13.57 7.19
C VAL A 309 -9.72 -13.09 8.61
N ALA A 310 -10.18 -11.84 8.77
CA ALA A 310 -10.69 -11.36 10.06
C ALA A 310 -11.93 -12.15 10.52
N ALA A 311 -12.89 -12.37 9.61
CA ALA A 311 -14.08 -13.17 9.92
C ALA A 311 -13.70 -14.63 10.24
N LEU A 312 -12.82 -15.24 9.45
CA LEU A 312 -12.35 -16.61 9.65
C LEU A 312 -11.65 -16.80 11.00
N VAL A 313 -10.67 -15.96 11.34
CA VAL A 313 -9.90 -16.12 12.59
C VAL A 313 -10.75 -15.88 13.83
N ALA A 314 -11.80 -15.05 13.70
CA ALA A 314 -12.80 -14.84 14.74
C ALA A 314 -13.75 -16.04 14.94
N GLY A 315 -13.63 -17.10 14.13
CA GLY A 315 -14.41 -18.33 14.24
C GLY A 315 -15.70 -18.32 13.43
N ASN A 316 -15.86 -17.42 12.47
CA ASN A 316 -17.01 -17.38 11.57
C ASN A 316 -16.72 -18.21 10.30
N SER A 317 -17.74 -18.88 9.77
CA SER A 317 -17.72 -19.29 8.36
C SER A 317 -18.02 -18.09 7.48
N VAL A 318 -17.54 -18.10 6.25
CA VAL A 318 -17.52 -16.94 5.36
C VAL A 318 -18.19 -17.28 4.03
N ILE A 319 -19.00 -16.33 3.57
CA ILE A 319 -19.51 -16.24 2.21
C ILE A 319 -18.90 -14.98 1.60
N ALA A 320 -17.88 -15.16 0.79
CA ALA A 320 -17.16 -14.08 0.13
C ALA A 320 -17.83 -13.73 -1.20
N LYS A 321 -18.22 -12.46 -1.34
CA LYS A 321 -18.83 -11.88 -2.54
C LYS A 321 -17.90 -10.78 -3.04
N PRO A 322 -17.04 -11.04 -4.05
CA PRO A 322 -16.19 -9.99 -4.61
C PRO A 322 -16.99 -9.06 -5.51
N ALA A 323 -16.44 -7.88 -5.82
CA ALA A 323 -16.97 -7.02 -6.86
C ALA A 323 -17.00 -7.75 -8.23
N ARG A 324 -17.93 -7.34 -9.11
CA ARG A 324 -18.13 -8.01 -10.41
C ARG A 324 -16.95 -7.79 -11.35
N GLN A 325 -16.21 -6.69 -11.16
CA GLN A 325 -15.07 -6.31 -11.97
C GLN A 325 -13.83 -7.17 -11.67
N THR A 326 -13.68 -7.67 -10.44
CA THR A 326 -12.46 -8.38 -10.01
C THR A 326 -12.66 -9.79 -9.41
N PRO A 327 -13.47 -10.68 -10.03
CA PRO A 327 -13.77 -12.00 -9.49
C PRO A 327 -12.62 -13.02 -9.61
N LEU A 328 -11.73 -12.89 -10.60
CA LEU A 328 -10.61 -13.82 -10.85
C LEU A 328 -9.55 -13.72 -9.76
N THR A 329 -9.22 -12.50 -9.35
CA THR A 329 -8.34 -12.22 -8.20
C THR A 329 -8.88 -12.86 -6.92
N ALA A 330 -10.18 -12.67 -6.65
CA ALA A 330 -10.83 -13.27 -5.50
C ALA A 330 -10.84 -14.81 -5.54
N ALA A 331 -11.08 -15.41 -6.70
CA ALA A 331 -11.01 -16.86 -6.88
C ALA A 331 -9.61 -17.42 -6.62
N ARG A 332 -8.56 -16.71 -7.07
CA ARG A 332 -7.18 -17.11 -6.78
C ARG A 332 -6.89 -17.07 -5.28
N LEU A 333 -7.29 -16.00 -4.59
CA LEU A 333 -7.09 -15.85 -3.15
C LEU A 333 -7.83 -16.90 -2.32
N VAL A 334 -9.08 -17.21 -2.68
CA VAL A 334 -9.83 -18.31 -2.04
C VAL A 334 -9.13 -19.65 -2.24
N GLY A 335 -8.59 -19.91 -3.44
CA GLY A 335 -7.76 -21.07 -3.69
C GLY A 335 -6.52 -21.15 -2.77
N LEU A 336 -5.81 -20.04 -2.58
CA LEU A 336 -4.66 -19.96 -1.69
C LEU A 336 -5.06 -20.17 -0.21
N LEU A 337 -6.19 -19.61 0.23
CA LEU A 337 -6.73 -19.81 1.58
C LEU A 337 -7.10 -21.28 1.84
N HIS A 338 -7.71 -21.96 0.87
CA HIS A 338 -7.97 -23.40 0.97
C HIS A 338 -6.68 -24.21 1.05
N GLN A 339 -5.68 -23.89 0.21
CA GLN A 339 -4.38 -24.54 0.26
C GLN A 339 -3.62 -24.28 1.58
N ALA A 340 -3.92 -23.17 2.26
CA ALA A 340 -3.39 -22.85 3.60
C ALA A 340 -4.09 -23.63 4.73
N GLY A 341 -5.21 -24.28 4.45
CA GLY A 341 -5.93 -25.12 5.42
C GLY A 341 -7.29 -24.58 5.86
N VAL A 342 -7.82 -23.52 5.23
CA VAL A 342 -9.23 -23.12 5.44
C VAL A 342 -10.14 -24.18 4.80
N PRO A 343 -11.00 -24.87 5.57
CA PRO A 343 -11.86 -25.90 5.01
C PRO A 343 -12.82 -25.35 3.95
N GLY A 344 -13.09 -26.14 2.91
CA GLY A 344 -13.99 -25.76 1.82
C GLY A 344 -15.40 -25.38 2.26
N GLU A 345 -15.89 -26.00 3.33
CA GLU A 345 -17.21 -25.72 3.90
C GLU A 345 -17.25 -24.41 4.70
N VAL A 346 -16.09 -23.95 5.17
CA VAL A 346 -15.95 -22.75 6.00
C VAL A 346 -15.83 -21.49 5.15
N LEU A 347 -15.21 -21.55 3.97
CA LEU A 347 -15.05 -20.41 3.07
C LEU A 347 -15.68 -20.73 1.71
N ASN A 348 -16.70 -19.95 1.34
CA ASN A 348 -17.40 -20.08 0.07
C ASN A 348 -17.22 -18.79 -0.75
N LEU A 349 -17.12 -18.91 -2.07
CA LEU A 349 -16.99 -17.78 -3.00
C LEU A 349 -18.19 -17.70 -3.92
N LEU A 350 -18.82 -16.53 -3.99
CA LEU A 350 -19.98 -16.26 -4.84
C LEU A 350 -19.71 -15.06 -5.78
N PRO A 351 -19.11 -15.28 -6.97
CA PRO A 351 -18.98 -14.25 -8.00
C PRO A 351 -20.34 -13.89 -8.62
N GLY A 352 -20.48 -12.66 -9.11
CA GLY A 352 -21.67 -12.23 -9.87
C GLY A 352 -22.34 -10.96 -9.33
N SER A 353 -23.62 -10.78 -9.69
CA SER A 353 -24.38 -9.57 -9.34
C SER A 353 -24.49 -9.31 -7.84
N GLY A 354 -24.00 -8.15 -7.39
CA GLY A 354 -24.10 -7.71 -6.00
C GLY A 354 -25.54 -7.51 -5.53
N ALA A 355 -26.40 -6.93 -6.37
CA ALA A 355 -27.81 -6.69 -6.04
C ALA A 355 -28.57 -8.01 -5.81
N ARG A 356 -28.35 -9.01 -6.67
CA ARG A 356 -29.03 -10.31 -6.59
C ARG A 356 -28.52 -11.13 -5.40
N ILE A 357 -27.22 -11.37 -5.34
CA ILE A 357 -26.59 -12.19 -4.30
C ILE A 357 -26.79 -11.53 -2.92
N GLY A 358 -26.57 -10.22 -2.85
CA GLY A 358 -26.75 -9.43 -1.63
C GLY A 358 -28.19 -9.51 -1.10
N ALA A 359 -29.19 -9.26 -1.94
CA ALA A 359 -30.59 -9.35 -1.51
C ALA A 359 -30.96 -10.73 -0.96
N ARG A 360 -30.47 -11.82 -1.60
CA ARG A 360 -30.73 -13.18 -1.14
C ARG A 360 -30.01 -13.49 0.18
N LEU A 361 -28.74 -13.12 0.31
CA LEU A 361 -27.97 -13.29 1.56
C LEU A 361 -28.63 -12.54 2.72
N LEU A 362 -28.98 -11.28 2.50
CA LEU A 362 -29.59 -10.41 3.52
C LEU A 362 -30.99 -10.86 3.94
N ALA A 363 -31.68 -11.70 3.17
CA ALA A 363 -32.98 -12.25 3.56
C ALA A 363 -32.87 -13.52 4.41
N ASP A 364 -31.74 -14.22 4.40
CA ASP A 364 -31.63 -15.56 4.99
C ASP A 364 -31.43 -15.51 6.52
N PRO A 365 -32.26 -16.21 7.33
CA PRO A 365 -32.19 -16.14 8.78
C PRO A 365 -30.90 -16.70 9.40
N ARG A 366 -30.10 -17.48 8.65
CA ARG A 366 -28.85 -18.08 9.12
C ARG A 366 -27.67 -17.11 9.10
N LEU A 367 -27.76 -16.02 8.33
CA LEU A 367 -26.72 -15.00 8.27
C LEU A 367 -26.51 -14.37 9.66
N ALA A 368 -25.25 -14.26 10.09
CA ALA A 368 -24.87 -13.82 11.43
C ALA A 368 -24.13 -12.47 11.46
N GLY A 369 -23.79 -11.92 10.29
CA GLY A 369 -23.21 -10.59 10.14
C GLY A 369 -22.75 -10.28 8.72
N VAL A 370 -22.46 -9.02 8.47
CA VAL A 370 -22.03 -8.51 7.18
C VAL A 370 -20.83 -7.58 7.38
N VAL A 371 -19.77 -7.80 6.62
CA VAL A 371 -18.72 -6.81 6.40
C VAL A 371 -18.77 -6.38 4.94
N PHE A 372 -18.85 -5.08 4.72
CA PHE A 372 -19.00 -4.45 3.42
C PHE A 372 -17.96 -3.34 3.28
N THR A 373 -17.36 -3.27 2.10
CA THR A 373 -16.62 -2.08 1.68
C THR A 373 -17.03 -1.72 0.26
N GLY A 374 -17.43 -0.46 0.05
CA GLY A 374 -17.94 0.04 -1.23
C GLY A 374 -18.67 1.37 -1.10
N SER A 375 -19.57 1.70 -2.02
CA SER A 375 -20.23 3.02 -2.00
C SER A 375 -21.19 3.20 -0.83
N THR A 376 -21.32 4.44 -0.35
CA THR A 376 -22.26 4.82 0.72
C THR A 376 -23.72 4.49 0.35
N ASP A 377 -24.12 4.68 -0.91
CA ASP A 377 -25.48 4.34 -1.37
C ASP A 377 -25.76 2.83 -1.28
N THR A 378 -24.76 2.01 -1.61
CA THR A 378 -24.88 0.55 -1.47
C THR A 378 -24.94 0.17 0.00
N ALA A 379 -24.12 0.79 0.87
CA ALA A 379 -24.17 0.55 2.31
C ALA A 379 -25.55 0.87 2.90
N TRP A 380 -26.17 2.00 2.53
CA TRP A 380 -27.54 2.34 2.92
C TRP A 380 -28.55 1.29 2.47
N THR A 381 -28.43 0.82 1.22
CA THR A 381 -29.30 -0.24 0.68
C THR A 381 -29.17 -1.54 1.50
N LEU A 382 -27.94 -1.94 1.85
CA LEU A 382 -27.69 -3.12 2.66
C LEU A 382 -28.20 -2.95 4.10
N GLN A 383 -27.99 -1.78 4.70
CA GLN A 383 -28.48 -1.44 6.04
C GLN A 383 -30.01 -1.50 6.11
N ASP A 384 -30.71 -0.93 5.14
CA ASP A 384 -32.17 -1.00 5.04
C ASP A 384 -32.66 -2.45 4.90
N GLY A 385 -31.97 -3.26 4.10
CA GLY A 385 -32.23 -4.68 3.96
C GLY A 385 -32.09 -5.42 5.30
N LEU A 386 -31.00 -5.15 6.02
CA LEU A 386 -30.72 -5.73 7.35
C LEU A 386 -31.75 -5.30 8.40
N ALA A 387 -32.14 -4.02 8.42
CA ALA A 387 -33.10 -3.47 9.38
C ALA A 387 -34.51 -4.05 9.22
N ARG A 388 -34.87 -4.50 8.01
CA ARG A 388 -36.16 -5.14 7.70
C ARG A 388 -36.22 -6.62 8.12
N ARG A 389 -35.08 -7.23 8.46
CA ARG A 389 -35.04 -8.64 8.88
C ARG A 389 -35.83 -8.84 10.17
N ARG A 390 -36.49 -9.98 10.28
CA ARG A 390 -37.06 -10.47 11.54
C ARG A 390 -36.06 -11.44 12.17
N GLY A 391 -35.60 -11.16 13.39
CA GLY A 391 -34.61 -11.98 14.09
C GLY A 391 -33.58 -11.13 14.84
N PRO A 392 -32.39 -11.70 15.14
CA PRO A 392 -31.31 -10.95 15.76
C PRO A 392 -30.87 -9.75 14.92
N ILE A 393 -30.50 -8.65 15.59
CA ILE A 393 -29.83 -7.51 14.94
C ILE A 393 -28.43 -7.97 14.56
N LEU A 394 -28.13 -7.98 13.27
CA LEU A 394 -26.84 -8.43 12.77
C LEU A 394 -25.81 -7.29 12.83
N PRO A 395 -24.55 -7.58 13.21
CA PRO A 395 -23.47 -6.63 13.03
C PRO A 395 -23.29 -6.30 11.53
N PHE A 396 -23.19 -5.01 11.25
CA PHE A 396 -22.87 -4.49 9.93
C PHE A 396 -21.64 -3.60 10.05
N ILE A 397 -20.54 -4.03 9.46
CA ILE A 397 -19.32 -3.25 9.34
C ILE A 397 -19.29 -2.71 7.92
N ALA A 398 -19.38 -1.38 7.77
CA ALA A 398 -19.47 -0.73 6.49
C ALA A 398 -18.39 0.34 6.37
N GLU A 399 -17.35 0.05 5.59
CA GLU A 399 -16.35 1.04 5.19
C GLU A 399 -16.78 1.63 3.84
N THR A 400 -16.94 2.95 3.78
CA THR A 400 -17.47 3.63 2.58
C THR A 400 -16.49 4.64 2.02
N GLY A 401 -16.94 5.42 1.03
CA GLY A 401 -16.15 6.46 0.39
C GLY A 401 -15.78 7.64 1.29
N GLY A 402 -15.05 8.59 0.72
CA GLY A 402 -14.54 9.77 1.43
C GLY A 402 -14.32 10.97 0.52
N GLN A 403 -14.58 12.16 1.06
CA GLN A 403 -14.23 13.43 0.41
C GLN A 403 -12.97 14.01 1.07
N ASN A 404 -11.83 13.37 0.78
CA ASN A 404 -10.60 13.60 1.53
C ASN A 404 -9.95 14.93 1.14
N ALA A 405 -9.49 15.67 2.16
CA ALA A 405 -8.88 16.98 1.97
C ALA A 405 -7.44 17.02 2.50
N LEU A 406 -6.60 17.81 1.84
CA LEU A 406 -5.27 18.21 2.30
C LEU A 406 -5.27 19.74 2.45
N ILE A 407 -4.77 20.25 3.57
CA ILE A 407 -4.65 21.68 3.85
C ILE A 407 -3.17 22.04 3.88
N VAL A 408 -2.81 23.05 3.09
CA VAL A 408 -1.43 23.50 2.89
C VAL A 408 -1.36 24.99 3.21
N ASP A 409 -0.57 25.33 4.22
CA ASP A 409 -0.28 26.71 4.59
C ASP A 409 1.03 27.21 3.97
N SER A 410 1.33 28.50 4.12
CA SER A 410 2.52 29.13 3.54
C SER A 410 3.85 28.65 4.13
N SER A 411 3.85 27.80 5.16
CA SER A 411 5.06 27.23 5.75
C SER A 411 5.48 25.91 5.07
N ALA A 412 4.58 25.31 4.30
CA ALA A 412 4.86 24.07 3.59
C ALA A 412 5.89 24.27 2.47
N LEU A 413 6.69 23.24 2.21
CA LEU A 413 7.62 23.21 1.09
C LEU A 413 6.85 22.81 -0.20
N PRO A 414 6.70 23.70 -1.20
CA PRO A 414 5.87 23.44 -2.37
C PRO A 414 6.22 22.15 -3.12
N GLU A 415 7.51 21.80 -3.23
CA GLU A 415 7.97 20.60 -3.92
C GLU A 415 7.48 19.31 -3.25
N GLN A 416 7.46 19.28 -1.90
CA GLN A 416 6.92 18.14 -1.16
C GLN A 416 5.40 18.07 -1.30
N VAL A 417 4.73 19.22 -1.20
CA VAL A 417 3.28 19.32 -1.39
C VAL A 417 2.87 18.77 -2.75
N VAL A 418 3.51 19.22 -3.83
CA VAL A 418 3.16 18.77 -5.19
C VAL A 418 3.41 17.27 -5.36
N ALA A 419 4.52 16.74 -4.86
CA ALA A 419 4.82 15.30 -4.94
C ALA A 419 3.77 14.45 -4.17
N ASP A 420 3.40 14.91 -2.97
CA ASP A 420 2.40 14.25 -2.13
C ASP A 420 0.99 14.35 -2.74
N VAL A 421 0.66 15.50 -3.35
CA VAL A 421 -0.62 15.71 -4.06
C VAL A 421 -0.72 14.80 -5.28
N LEU A 422 0.31 14.71 -6.11
CA LEU A 422 0.29 13.83 -7.28
C LEU A 422 0.07 12.37 -6.87
N THR A 423 0.82 11.92 -5.85
CA THR A 423 0.68 10.56 -5.32
C THR A 423 -0.70 10.34 -4.72
N SER A 424 -1.18 11.26 -3.89
CA SER A 424 -2.44 11.09 -3.15
C SER A 424 -3.67 11.20 -4.04
N ALA A 425 -3.66 12.07 -5.07
CA ALA A 425 -4.81 12.31 -5.93
C ALA A 425 -4.88 11.34 -7.12
N PHE A 426 -3.73 11.00 -7.72
CA PHE A 426 -3.70 10.34 -9.04
C PHE A 426 -3.13 8.93 -9.06
N ASN A 427 -2.44 8.48 -8.01
CA ASN A 427 -2.04 7.07 -7.90
C ASN A 427 -3.27 6.16 -8.06
N SER A 428 -3.12 5.05 -8.79
CA SER A 428 -4.22 4.15 -9.17
C SER A 428 -5.41 4.86 -9.84
N ALA A 429 -5.13 5.91 -10.63
CA ALA A 429 -6.12 6.79 -11.26
C ALA A 429 -7.11 7.42 -10.27
N GLY A 430 -6.68 7.68 -9.03
CA GLY A 430 -7.53 8.22 -7.97
C GLY A 430 -8.59 7.24 -7.44
N GLN A 431 -8.49 5.95 -7.79
CA GLN A 431 -9.47 4.93 -7.41
C GLN A 431 -9.19 4.35 -6.00
N ARG A 432 -8.78 5.20 -5.05
CA ARG A 432 -8.59 4.83 -3.65
C ARG A 432 -9.63 5.57 -2.80
N CYS A 433 -10.23 4.92 -1.81
CA CYS A 433 -11.11 5.60 -0.86
C CYS A 433 -10.38 6.68 -0.04
N SER A 434 -9.05 6.56 0.07
CA SER A 434 -8.14 7.53 0.69
C SER A 434 -7.60 8.60 -0.27
N ALA A 435 -7.94 8.55 -1.57
CA ALA A 435 -7.38 9.48 -2.54
C ALA A 435 -7.76 10.93 -2.20
N LEU A 436 -6.82 11.85 -2.40
CA LEU A 436 -7.02 13.27 -2.21
C LEU A 436 -8.04 13.79 -3.23
N ARG A 437 -9.12 14.41 -2.74
CA ARG A 437 -10.18 15.02 -3.57
C ARG A 437 -10.10 16.54 -3.58
N VAL A 438 -9.68 17.14 -2.46
CA VAL A 438 -9.67 18.60 -2.29
C VAL A 438 -8.36 19.07 -1.68
N LEU A 439 -7.61 19.87 -2.43
CA LEU A 439 -6.44 20.58 -1.93
C LEU A 439 -6.84 22.01 -1.54
N PHE A 440 -6.73 22.34 -0.27
CA PHE A 440 -6.81 23.71 0.22
C PHE A 440 -5.41 24.29 0.33
N VAL A 441 -5.16 25.40 -0.37
CA VAL A 441 -3.87 26.09 -0.33
C VAL A 441 -4.09 27.51 0.17
N GLN A 442 -3.25 27.97 1.09
CA GLN A 442 -3.25 29.36 1.53
C GLN A 442 -2.89 30.30 0.37
N ASP A 443 -3.65 31.39 0.23
CA ASP A 443 -3.54 32.36 -0.87
C ASP A 443 -2.10 32.80 -1.17
N ASP A 444 -1.27 33.01 -0.14
CA ASP A 444 0.12 33.50 -0.26
C ASP A 444 1.03 32.60 -1.12
N ILE A 445 0.72 31.31 -1.25
CA ILE A 445 1.51 30.33 -2.00
C ILE A 445 0.71 29.63 -3.11
N ALA A 446 -0.56 30.00 -3.29
CA ALA A 446 -1.48 29.29 -4.18
C ALA A 446 -0.99 29.26 -5.63
N ASP A 447 -0.57 30.41 -6.19
CA ASP A 447 -0.10 30.50 -7.58
C ASP A 447 1.14 29.62 -7.81
N THR A 448 2.12 29.66 -6.91
CA THR A 448 3.35 28.86 -6.99
C THR A 448 3.04 27.36 -6.96
N VAL A 449 2.17 26.92 -6.04
CA VAL A 449 1.77 25.51 -5.94
C VAL A 449 0.97 25.10 -7.17
N GLN A 450 0.08 25.95 -7.66
CA GLN A 450 -0.73 25.68 -8.85
C GLN A 450 0.14 25.49 -10.10
N ASP A 451 1.11 26.38 -10.33
CA ASP A 451 2.01 26.30 -11.49
C ASP A 451 2.90 25.06 -11.43
N MET A 452 3.46 24.77 -10.24
CA MET A 452 4.31 23.59 -10.05
C MET A 452 3.50 22.29 -10.17
N LEU A 453 2.27 22.26 -9.64
CA LEU A 453 1.37 21.13 -9.79
C LEU A 453 0.98 20.90 -11.25
N ALA A 454 0.69 21.96 -12.01
CA ALA A 454 0.38 21.87 -13.43
C ALA A 454 1.56 21.29 -14.24
N GLY A 455 2.78 21.78 -13.99
CA GLY A 455 3.99 21.25 -14.62
C GLY A 455 4.27 19.79 -14.25
N ALA A 456 4.13 19.44 -12.97
CA ALA A 456 4.35 18.07 -12.52
C ALA A 456 3.27 17.09 -13.02
N LEU A 457 2.03 17.57 -13.23
CA LEU A 457 0.95 16.79 -13.82
C LEU A 457 1.22 16.44 -15.29
N ASP A 458 1.87 17.33 -16.04
CA ASP A 458 2.22 17.13 -17.46
C ASP A 458 3.27 16.02 -17.66
N GLU A 459 4.07 15.74 -16.63
CA GLU A 459 5.06 14.67 -16.63
C GLU A 459 4.45 13.28 -16.36
N LEU A 460 3.20 13.19 -15.87
CA LEU A 460 2.55 11.91 -15.60
C LEU A 460 2.24 11.15 -16.89
N ARG A 461 2.62 9.87 -16.91
CA ARG A 461 2.36 8.96 -18.02
C ARG A 461 1.11 8.12 -17.76
N VAL A 462 0.05 8.43 -18.51
CA VAL A 462 -1.16 7.59 -18.57
C VAL A 462 -0.97 6.50 -19.62
N GLY A 463 -1.13 5.23 -19.26
CA GLY A 463 -0.86 4.13 -20.20
C GLY A 463 -1.07 2.71 -19.69
N ASP A 464 -0.52 1.74 -20.42
CA ASP A 464 -0.62 0.31 -20.07
C ASP A 464 0.03 0.04 -18.70
N PRO A 465 -0.74 -0.41 -17.70
CA PRO A 465 -0.24 -0.58 -16.34
C PRO A 465 0.79 -1.72 -16.18
N MET A 466 0.99 -2.55 -17.21
CA MET A 466 2.09 -3.53 -17.25
C MET A 466 3.47 -2.92 -17.54
N ARG A 467 3.52 -1.66 -17.98
CA ARG A 467 4.78 -0.95 -18.19
C ARG A 467 5.21 -0.22 -16.93
N LEU A 468 6.50 -0.34 -16.57
CA LEU A 468 7.05 0.32 -15.39
C LEU A 468 7.17 1.84 -15.53
N ASP A 469 7.10 2.38 -16.75
CA ASP A 469 7.08 3.82 -17.00
C ASP A 469 5.66 4.38 -17.11
N THR A 470 4.64 3.62 -16.71
CA THR A 470 3.27 4.10 -16.56
C THR A 470 3.05 4.52 -15.11
N ASP A 471 2.64 5.76 -14.90
CA ASP A 471 2.31 6.29 -13.58
C ASP A 471 0.82 6.06 -13.26
N VAL A 472 -0.05 6.19 -14.28
CA VAL A 472 -1.51 6.13 -14.13
C VAL A 472 -2.11 5.14 -15.13
N GLY A 473 -2.74 4.10 -14.60
CA GLY A 473 -3.49 3.10 -15.37
C GLY A 473 -4.91 3.55 -15.78
N PRO A 474 -5.70 2.65 -16.39
CA PRO A 474 -7.10 2.90 -16.72
C PRO A 474 -7.99 2.98 -15.47
N VAL A 475 -9.19 3.56 -15.64
CA VAL A 475 -10.28 3.39 -14.66
C VAL A 475 -11.02 2.07 -14.90
N ILE A 476 -11.70 1.57 -13.88
CA ILE A 476 -12.11 0.15 -13.84
C ILE A 476 -13.06 -0.28 -14.95
N ASP A 477 -14.05 0.56 -15.32
CA ASP A 477 -15.05 0.21 -16.32
C ASP A 477 -15.65 1.46 -17.01
N PRO A 478 -16.32 1.29 -18.16
CA PRO A 478 -16.90 2.42 -18.90
C PRO A 478 -17.89 3.27 -18.10
N ALA A 479 -18.64 2.67 -17.18
CA ALA A 479 -19.60 3.41 -16.37
C ALA A 479 -18.90 4.37 -15.40
N ALA A 480 -17.78 3.94 -14.80
CA ALA A 480 -16.93 4.81 -13.99
C ALA A 480 -16.34 5.95 -14.82
N ARG A 481 -15.78 5.66 -16.00
CA ARG A 481 -15.25 6.71 -16.90
C ARG A 481 -16.29 7.73 -17.29
N ASP A 482 -17.49 7.28 -17.68
CA ASP A 482 -18.54 8.16 -18.15
C ASP A 482 -19.06 9.08 -17.02
N ALA A 483 -19.12 8.56 -15.79
CA ALA A 483 -19.45 9.37 -14.60
C ALA A 483 -18.37 10.43 -14.32
N LEU A 484 -17.09 10.05 -14.36
CA LEU A 484 -15.95 10.95 -14.19
C LEU A 484 -15.94 12.05 -15.27
N GLN A 485 -16.15 11.67 -16.54
CA GLN A 485 -16.19 12.60 -17.65
C GLN A 485 -17.37 13.58 -17.52
N ALA A 486 -18.55 13.10 -17.14
CA ALA A 486 -19.70 13.97 -16.94
C ALA A 486 -19.44 15.03 -15.84
N HIS A 487 -18.75 14.65 -14.76
CA HIS A 487 -18.35 15.58 -13.70
C HIS A 487 -17.29 16.58 -14.20
N ALA A 488 -16.24 16.10 -14.88
CA ALA A 488 -15.20 16.95 -15.44
C ALA A 488 -15.76 17.98 -16.44
N ASP A 489 -16.65 17.55 -17.34
CA ASP A 489 -17.29 18.46 -18.30
C ASP A 489 -18.15 19.52 -17.60
N ALA A 490 -18.75 19.19 -16.45
CA ALA A 490 -19.50 20.16 -15.66
C ALA A 490 -18.60 21.26 -15.08
N LEU A 491 -17.47 20.89 -14.50
CA LEU A 491 -16.50 21.86 -13.97
C LEU A 491 -15.79 22.65 -15.08
N GLU A 492 -15.50 22.02 -16.21
CA GLU A 492 -14.82 22.69 -17.34
C GLU A 492 -15.71 23.77 -17.98
N ARG A 493 -17.03 23.54 -18.08
CA ARG A 493 -17.99 24.56 -18.54
C ARG A 493 -18.01 25.81 -17.66
N GLU A 494 -17.54 25.71 -16.42
CA GLU A 494 -17.41 26.85 -15.49
C GLU A 494 -16.05 27.56 -15.60
N GLY A 495 -15.17 27.14 -16.54
CA GLY A 495 -13.88 27.78 -16.81
C GLY A 495 -12.83 27.54 -15.72
N ARG A 496 -12.90 26.39 -15.04
CA ARG A 496 -12.12 26.10 -13.82
C ARG A 496 -10.91 25.19 -14.02
N LEU A 497 -10.66 24.69 -15.22
CA LEU A 497 -9.56 23.76 -15.47
C LEU A 497 -8.21 24.46 -15.27
N ILE A 498 -7.37 23.89 -14.41
CA ILE A 498 -5.98 24.33 -14.20
C ILE A 498 -5.06 23.56 -15.14
N ALA A 499 -5.12 22.23 -15.07
CA ALA A 499 -4.24 21.34 -15.80
C ALA A 499 -4.93 19.99 -16.05
N ARG A 500 -4.51 19.32 -17.12
CA ARG A 500 -4.97 18.00 -17.53
C ARG A 500 -3.80 17.27 -18.15
N ALA A 501 -3.47 16.09 -17.63
CA ALA A 501 -2.43 15.25 -18.21
C ALA A 501 -2.82 14.77 -19.61
N ALA A 502 -1.83 14.48 -20.45
CA ALA A 502 -2.07 13.92 -21.77
C ALA A 502 -2.61 12.49 -21.69
N LEU A 503 -3.67 12.20 -22.46
CA LEU A 503 -4.05 10.82 -22.73
C LEU A 503 -3.11 10.22 -23.79
N PRO A 504 -2.93 8.88 -23.79
CA PRO A 504 -2.20 8.21 -24.86
C PRO A 504 -2.81 8.57 -26.23
N GLY A 505 -1.98 8.98 -27.19
CA GLY A 505 -2.42 9.51 -28.50
C GLY A 505 -3.24 8.54 -29.36
N ALA A 506 -3.17 7.25 -29.05
CA ALA A 506 -4.19 6.26 -29.39
C ALA A 506 -4.86 5.86 -28.07
N ALA A 507 -5.87 6.60 -27.63
CA ALA A 507 -6.77 6.15 -26.58
C ALA A 507 -7.49 4.92 -27.16
N GLY A 508 -6.85 3.75 -27.02
CA GLY A 508 -7.26 2.51 -27.65
C GLY A 508 -8.60 2.02 -27.11
N GLN A 509 -8.84 0.72 -27.16
CA GLN A 509 -10.09 0.13 -26.64
C GLN A 509 -10.13 0.03 -25.10
N GLY A 510 -9.26 0.76 -24.40
CA GLY A 510 -9.19 0.81 -22.95
C GLY A 510 -10.07 1.91 -22.34
N VAL A 511 -10.21 1.85 -21.02
CA VAL A 511 -11.06 2.74 -20.23
C VAL A 511 -10.19 3.83 -19.59
N TRP A 512 -9.81 4.82 -20.39
CA TRP A 512 -8.89 5.88 -19.97
C TRP A 512 -9.61 7.12 -19.44
N PHE A 513 -9.06 7.72 -18.38
CA PHE A 513 -9.45 9.04 -17.89
C PHE A 513 -8.19 9.80 -17.47
N ALA A 514 -8.01 11.02 -17.97
CA ALA A 514 -6.81 11.80 -17.68
C ALA A 514 -6.87 12.34 -16.25
N PRO A 515 -5.75 12.32 -15.49
CA PRO A 515 -5.56 13.19 -14.33
C PRO A 515 -5.87 14.65 -14.65
N GLN A 516 -6.71 15.30 -13.85
CA GLN A 516 -7.11 16.71 -14.05
C GLN A 516 -7.20 17.44 -12.72
N VAL A 517 -6.92 18.74 -12.75
CA VAL A 517 -7.02 19.65 -11.60
C VAL A 517 -7.94 20.80 -11.96
N PHE A 518 -8.90 21.09 -11.08
CA PHE A 518 -9.83 22.21 -11.22
C PHE A 518 -9.73 23.15 -10.01
N ALA A 519 -9.77 24.46 -10.27
CA ALA A 519 -9.85 25.49 -9.23
C ALA A 519 -11.31 25.69 -8.80
N LEU A 520 -11.61 25.55 -7.51
CA LEU A 520 -12.94 25.81 -6.97
C LEU A 520 -12.92 27.07 -6.11
N ASP A 521 -13.91 27.94 -6.29
CA ASP A 521 -14.15 29.10 -5.41
C ASP A 521 -14.97 28.73 -4.15
N ASP A 522 -15.64 27.58 -4.18
CA ASP A 522 -16.47 27.08 -3.09
C ASP A 522 -16.54 25.55 -3.11
N LEU A 523 -16.32 24.93 -1.95
CA LEU A 523 -16.34 23.47 -1.78
C LEU A 523 -17.69 22.84 -2.17
N ARG A 524 -18.80 23.56 -2.03
CA ARG A 524 -20.15 23.04 -2.32
C ARG A 524 -20.34 22.67 -3.79
N ARG A 525 -19.49 23.18 -4.70
CA ARG A 525 -19.52 22.84 -6.13
C ARG A 525 -19.06 21.41 -6.42
N LEU A 526 -18.27 20.82 -5.52
CA LEU A 526 -17.75 19.47 -5.69
C LEU A 526 -18.87 18.41 -5.71
N GLY A 527 -19.95 18.66 -4.96
CA GLY A 527 -21.09 17.74 -4.93
C GLY A 527 -20.79 16.44 -4.18
N CYS A 528 -20.72 15.33 -4.89
CA CYS A 528 -20.50 13.99 -4.33
C CYS A 528 -19.02 13.56 -4.41
N GLU A 529 -18.72 12.36 -3.91
CA GLU A 529 -17.43 11.71 -4.17
C GLU A 529 -17.29 11.45 -5.68
N VAL A 530 -16.11 11.76 -6.23
CA VAL A 530 -15.75 11.61 -7.65
C VAL A 530 -14.40 10.95 -7.77
#